data_AF-A0A950UMH0-F1
#
_entry.id   AF-A0A950UMH0-F1
#
_cell.length_a   1.000
_cell.length_b   1.000
_cell.length_c   1.000
_cell.angle_alpha   90.00
_cell.angle_beta   90.00
_cell.angle_gamma   90.00
#
_symmetry.space_group_name_H-M   'P 1'
#
loop_
_entity.id
_entity.type
_entity.pdbx_description
1 polymer ?
#
loop_
_entity_poly.entity_id
_entity_poly.type
_entity_poly.pdbx_seq_one_letter_code
_entity_poly.pdbx_strand_id
1 'polypeptide(L)'
;MAMHLSAFAGAVGLPFGHVLGPLIVYLLRGHESEFIGEHGRASLNYQITISILGIVAAIVAAAVTLGFVETGSGAAQTAYGIGVATVWLALAIAAGVVVLLSVVFIIIGTVKASEGLPYNYPFAIRFLR
;
A
#
# COMPACT_ATOMS: atom_id res chain seq x y z
N MET A 1 7.27 6.05 17.53
CA MET A 1 7.80 4.66 17.65
C MET A 1 6.76 3.60 17.31
N ALA A 2 5.55 3.62 17.91
CA ALA A 2 4.48 2.64 17.64
C ALA A 2 4.01 2.57 16.16
N MET A 3 3.97 3.70 15.44
CA MET A 3 3.56 3.73 14.01
C MET A 3 4.57 3.07 13.05
N HIS A 4 5.84 2.93 13.44
CA HIS A 4 6.83 2.20 12.63
C HIS A 4 6.79 0.70 12.91
N LEU A 5 6.40 0.31 14.13
CA LEU A 5 6.22 -1.10 14.51
C LEU A 5 4.97 -1.72 13.85
N SER A 6 3.93 -0.92 13.57
CA SER A 6 2.76 -1.40 12.82
C SER A 6 3.07 -1.76 11.36
N ALA A 7 4.09 -1.14 10.76
CA ALA A 7 4.59 -1.58 9.45
C ALA A 7 5.20 -3.00 9.51
N PHE A 8 5.77 -3.39 10.66
CA PHE A 8 6.30 -4.73 10.90
C PHE A 8 5.21 -5.76 11.27
N ALA A 9 4.08 -5.32 11.82
CA ALA A 9 2.92 -6.20 12.05
C ALA A 9 2.30 -6.74 10.75
N GLY A 10 2.43 -6.00 9.63
CA GLY A 10 2.11 -6.52 8.30
C GLY A 10 2.99 -7.70 7.88
N ALA A 11 4.24 -7.76 8.36
CA ALA A 11 5.16 -8.87 8.09
C ALA A 11 4.89 -10.13 8.96
N VAL A 12 4.10 -10.01 10.04
CA VAL A 12 3.73 -11.11 10.96
C VAL A 12 2.50 -11.91 10.47
N GLY A 13 1.91 -11.55 9.32
CA GLY A 13 0.80 -12.31 8.73
C GLY A 13 -0.60 -11.78 9.08
N LEU A 14 -0.70 -10.54 9.57
CA LEU A 14 -1.96 -9.80 9.50
C LEU A 14 -2.01 -9.08 8.13
N PRO A 15 -2.83 -9.53 7.16
CA PRO A 15 -2.86 -9.03 5.78
C PRO A 15 -3.22 -7.53 5.64
N PHE A 16 -3.49 -6.86 6.76
CA PHE A 16 -3.86 -5.45 6.81
C PHE A 16 -3.13 -4.67 7.91
N GLY A 17 -2.04 -5.19 8.48
CA GLY A 17 -1.31 -4.52 9.57
C GLY A 17 -0.86 -3.09 9.25
N HIS A 18 -0.58 -2.82 7.97
CA HIS A 18 -0.25 -1.50 7.47
C HIS A 18 -1.43 -0.52 7.63
N VAL A 19 -2.66 -0.89 7.24
CA VAL A 19 -3.86 -0.05 7.40
C VAL A 19 -4.37 -0.03 8.85
N LEU A 20 -4.30 -1.17 9.55
CA LEU A 20 -4.84 -1.33 10.91
C LEU A 20 -4.06 -0.53 11.95
N GLY A 21 -2.74 -0.40 11.82
CA GLY A 21 -1.92 0.38 12.76
C GLY A 21 -2.37 1.84 12.91
N PRO A 22 -2.36 2.64 11.82
CA PRO A 22 -2.86 4.00 11.83
C PRO A 22 -4.34 4.09 12.21
N LEU A 23 -5.16 3.13 11.80
CA LEU A 23 -6.58 3.09 12.16
C LEU A 23 -6.77 2.94 13.67
N ILE A 24 -6.05 2.02 14.32
CA ILE A 24 -6.10 1.82 15.77
C ILE A 24 -5.62 3.08 16.49
N VAL A 25 -4.50 3.68 16.05
CA VAL A 25 -4.00 4.93 16.65
C VAL A 25 -5.01 6.07 16.48
N TYR A 26 -5.63 6.20 15.31
CA TYR A 26 -6.66 7.19 15.05
C TYR A 26 -7.91 6.98 15.92
N LEU A 27 -8.38 5.75 16.09
CA LEU A 27 -9.54 5.46 16.94
C LEU A 27 -9.24 5.68 18.43
N LEU A 28 -8.04 5.32 18.89
CA LEU A 28 -7.68 5.46 20.30
C LEU A 28 -7.33 6.89 20.70
N ARG A 29 -6.65 7.63 19.82
CA ARG A 29 -6.05 8.93 20.15
C ARG A 29 -6.44 10.07 19.21
N GLY A 30 -7.16 9.80 18.12
CA GLY A 30 -7.55 10.82 17.16
C GLY A 30 -8.51 11.88 17.70
N HIS A 31 -9.14 11.63 18.85
CA HIS A 31 -9.97 12.60 19.57
C HIS A 31 -9.19 13.41 20.63
N GLU A 32 -7.93 13.04 20.94
CA GLU A 32 -7.11 13.73 21.94
C GLU A 32 -6.66 15.13 21.45
N SER A 33 -6.46 15.29 20.14
CA SER A 33 -6.05 16.55 19.52
C SER A 33 -6.43 16.55 18.04
N GLU A 34 -6.87 17.71 17.53
CA GLU A 34 -7.15 17.92 16.11
C GLU A 34 -5.93 17.57 15.24
N PHE A 35 -4.73 17.90 15.72
CA PHE A 35 -3.46 17.56 15.08
C PHE A 35 -3.25 16.03 14.94
N ILE A 36 -3.49 15.26 16.00
CA ILE A 36 -3.36 13.80 15.98
C ILE A 36 -4.42 13.19 15.07
N GLY A 37 -5.64 13.72 15.10
CA GLY A 37 -6.73 13.34 14.21
C GLY A 37 -6.38 13.56 12.73
N GLU A 38 -5.85 14.73 12.38
CA GLU A 38 -5.47 15.07 11.00
C GLU A 38 -4.33 14.18 10.48
N HIS A 39 -3.26 13.99 11.25
CA HIS A 39 -2.16 13.10 10.85
C HIS A 39 -2.59 11.63 10.75
N GLY A 40 -3.47 11.19 11.66
CA GLY A 40 -4.07 9.85 11.60
C GLY A 40 -4.90 9.65 10.33
N ARG A 41 -5.79 10.60 9.99
CA ARG A 41 -6.58 10.56 8.75
C ARG A 41 -5.69 10.61 7.51
N ALA A 42 -4.68 11.47 7.48
CA ALA A 42 -3.75 11.59 6.35
C ALA A 42 -2.97 10.30 6.10
N SER A 43 -2.42 9.69 7.16
CA SER A 43 -1.73 8.41 7.05
C SER A 43 -2.67 7.30 6.58
N LEU A 44 -3.87 7.22 7.17
CA LEU A 44 -4.86 6.20 6.84
C LEU A 44 -5.35 6.33 5.39
N ASN A 45 -5.60 7.55 4.92
CA ASN A 45 -5.94 7.84 3.52
C ASN A 45 -4.85 7.37 2.55
N TYR A 46 -3.57 7.60 2.86
CA TYR A 46 -2.45 7.11 2.07
C TYR A 46 -2.41 5.57 2.01
N GLN A 47 -2.51 4.93 3.17
CA GLN A 47 -2.47 3.46 3.30
C GLN A 47 -3.61 2.80 2.51
N ILE A 48 -4.81 3.34 2.62
CA ILE A 48 -5.98 2.88 1.86
C ILE A 48 -5.75 3.06 0.35
N THR A 49 -5.23 4.22 -0.06
CA THR A 49 -5.00 4.51 -1.49
C THR A 49 -4.01 3.52 -2.12
N ILE A 50 -2.85 3.31 -1.49
CA ILE A 50 -1.85 2.36 -1.99
C ILE A 50 -2.38 0.93 -1.98
N SER A 51 -3.19 0.57 -0.97
CA SER A 51 -3.81 -0.76 -0.89
C SER A 51 -4.80 -1.01 -2.03
N ILE A 52 -5.65 -0.03 -2.35
CA ILE A 52 -6.60 -0.11 -3.47
C ILE A 52 -5.84 -0.27 -4.78
N LEU A 53 -4.80 0.55 -5.02
CA LEU A 53 -3.98 0.45 -6.23
C LEU A 53 -3.33 -0.93 -6.35
N GLY A 54 -2.80 -1.48 -5.25
CA GLY A 54 -2.23 -2.82 -5.20
C GLY A 54 -3.24 -3.93 -5.51
N ILE A 55 -4.46 -3.84 -4.94
CA ILE A 55 -5.53 -4.80 -5.20
C ILE A 55 -5.98 -4.76 -6.66
N VAL A 56 -6.18 -3.57 -7.24
CA VAL A 56 -6.55 -3.42 -8.64
C VAL A 56 -5.48 -4.02 -9.55
N ALA A 57 -4.21 -3.73 -9.30
CA ALA A 57 -3.10 -4.31 -10.06
C ALA A 57 -3.07 -5.85 -9.95
N ALA A 58 -3.31 -6.40 -8.76
CA ALA A 58 -3.37 -7.84 -8.54
C ALA A 58 -4.54 -8.51 -9.27
N ILE A 59 -5.73 -7.88 -9.29
CA ILE A 59 -6.90 -8.38 -10.02
C ILE A 59 -6.62 -8.41 -11.52
N VAL A 60 -6.05 -7.34 -12.07
CA VAL A 60 -5.70 -7.27 -13.49
C VAL A 60 -4.67 -8.34 -13.85
N ALA A 61 -3.63 -8.52 -13.03
CA ALA A 61 -2.61 -9.56 -13.23
C ALA A 61 -3.21 -10.97 -13.16
N ALA A 62 -4.13 -11.21 -12.22
CA ALA A 62 -4.84 -12.47 -12.10
C ALA A 62 -5.72 -12.75 -13.33
N ALA A 63 -6.47 -11.76 -13.82
CA ALA A 63 -7.28 -11.90 -15.04
C ALA A 63 -6.43 -12.25 -16.26
N VAL A 64 -5.28 -11.58 -16.43
CA VAL A 64 -4.30 -11.92 -17.48
C VAL A 64 -3.74 -13.32 -17.28
N THR A 65 -3.49 -13.75 -16.04
CA THR A 65 -3.00 -15.11 -15.78
C THR A 65 -4.06 -16.18 -16.04
N LEU A 66 -5.34 -15.91 -15.77
CA LEU A 66 -6.43 -16.87 -16.03
C LEU A 66 -6.61 -17.12 -17.53
N GLY A 67 -6.37 -16.13 -18.39
CA GLY A 67 -6.30 -16.33 -19.85
C GLY A 67 -5.23 -17.33 -20.29
N PHE A 68 -4.18 -17.54 -19.48
CA PHE A 68 -3.10 -18.53 -19.76
C PHE A 68 -3.64 -19.95 -19.72
N VAL A 69 -4.59 -20.22 -18.82
CA VAL A 69 -5.12 -21.56 -18.56
C VAL A 69 -5.95 -22.06 -19.76
N GLU A 70 -6.53 -21.16 -20.54
CA GLU A 70 -7.43 -21.49 -21.66
C GLU A 70 -6.73 -21.68 -23.01
N THR A 71 -5.42 -21.41 -23.13
CA THR A 71 -4.75 -21.23 -24.44
C THR A 71 -4.35 -22.55 -25.16
N GLY A 72 -4.63 -23.73 -24.62
CA GLY A 72 -4.23 -25.02 -25.27
C GLY A 72 -2.70 -25.21 -25.32
N SER A 73 -2.18 -26.22 -26.03
CA SER A 73 -0.74 -26.54 -26.05
C SER A 73 -0.01 -26.06 -27.32
N GLY A 74 1.23 -25.57 -27.19
CA GLY A 74 2.12 -25.27 -28.32
C GLY A 74 2.94 -23.98 -28.16
N ALA A 75 3.54 -23.50 -29.26
CA ALA A 75 4.40 -22.30 -29.25
C ALA A 75 3.66 -21.00 -28.84
N ALA A 76 2.35 -20.93 -29.06
CA ALA A 76 1.52 -19.80 -28.62
C ALA A 76 1.37 -19.77 -27.08
N GLN A 77 1.24 -20.94 -26.44
CA GLN A 77 1.12 -21.05 -24.99
C GLN A 77 2.43 -20.63 -24.28
N THR A 78 3.59 -21.05 -24.81
CA THR A 78 4.89 -20.64 -24.27
C THR A 78 5.13 -19.14 -24.42
N ALA A 79 4.74 -18.54 -25.56
CA ALA A 79 4.83 -17.09 -25.75
C ALA A 79 3.93 -16.32 -24.76
N TYR A 80 2.69 -16.77 -24.56
CA TYR A 80 1.77 -16.16 -23.58
C TYR A 80 2.31 -16.29 -22.15
N GLY A 81 2.87 -17.44 -21.78
CA GLY A 81 3.49 -17.66 -20.46
C GLY A 81 4.67 -16.74 -20.17
N ILE A 82 5.52 -16.48 -21.16
CA ILE A 82 6.60 -15.51 -21.04
C ILE A 82 6.03 -14.11 -20.81
N GLY A 83 4.99 -13.72 -21.56
CA GLY A 83 4.31 -12.43 -21.38
C GLY A 83 3.68 -12.28 -19.99
N VAL A 84 3.03 -13.31 -19.47
CA VAL A 84 2.49 -13.32 -18.10
C VAL A 84 3.62 -13.18 -17.08
N ALA A 85 4.69 -13.94 -17.23
CA ALA A 85 5.84 -13.89 -16.32
C ALA A 85 6.52 -12.50 -16.30
N THR A 86 6.65 -11.84 -17.45
CA THR A 86 7.23 -10.48 -17.51
C THR A 86 6.32 -9.45 -16.85
N VAL A 87 5.00 -9.58 -16.97
CA VAL A 87 4.04 -8.72 -16.25
C VAL A 87 4.17 -8.91 -14.73
N TRP A 88 4.21 -10.15 -14.24
CA TRP A 88 4.40 -10.43 -12.81
C TRP A 88 5.74 -9.90 -12.28
N LEU A 89 6.82 -10.04 -13.06
CA LEU A 89 8.12 -9.47 -12.71
C LEU A 89 8.07 -7.94 -12.63
N ALA A 90 7.45 -7.28 -13.61
CA ALA A 90 7.28 -5.84 -13.61
C ALA A 90 6.45 -5.36 -12.40
N LEU A 91 5.38 -6.07 -12.05
CA LEU A 91 4.57 -5.78 -10.87
C LEU A 91 5.32 -5.97 -9.57
N ALA A 92 6.14 -7.02 -9.45
CA ALA A 92 6.97 -7.24 -8.27
C ALA A 92 7.99 -6.09 -8.07
N ILE A 93 8.63 -5.64 -9.16
CA ILE A 93 9.55 -4.50 -9.13
C ILE A 93 8.79 -3.22 -8.75
N ALA A 94 7.65 -2.95 -9.38
CA ALA A 94 6.83 -1.78 -9.07
C ALA A 94 6.38 -1.77 -7.61
N ALA A 95 5.94 -2.91 -7.07
CA ALA A 95 5.59 -3.05 -5.66
C ALA A 95 6.77 -2.75 -4.75
N GLY A 96 7.97 -3.26 -5.07
CA GLY A 96 9.20 -2.94 -4.35
C GLY A 96 9.50 -1.43 -4.32
N VAL A 97 9.40 -0.76 -5.47
CA VAL A 97 9.57 0.70 -5.57
C VAL A 97 8.53 1.44 -4.73
N VAL A 98 7.26 1.04 -4.79
CA VAL A 98 6.18 1.64 -4.00
C VAL A 98 6.43 1.48 -2.50
N VAL A 99 6.92 0.33 -2.04
CA VAL A 99 7.29 0.11 -0.63
C VAL A 99 8.42 1.06 -0.23
N LEU A 100 9.48 1.17 -1.04
CA LEU A 100 10.59 2.07 -0.77
C LEU A 100 10.14 3.53 -0.68
N LEU A 101 9.32 4.00 -1.63
CA LEU A 101 8.75 5.35 -1.60
C LEU A 101 7.85 5.57 -0.39
N SER A 102 7.06 4.56 -0.01
CA SER A 102 6.19 4.62 1.17
C SER A 102 7.00 4.79 2.45
N VAL A 103 8.13 4.09 2.59
CA VAL A 103 9.04 4.27 3.72
C VAL A 103 9.57 5.70 3.77
N VAL A 104 9.99 6.27 2.63
CA VAL A 104 10.45 7.67 2.55
C VAL A 104 9.36 8.64 2.99
N PHE A 105 8.13 8.49 2.49
CA PHE A 105 7.03 9.38 2.87
C PHE A 105 6.64 9.24 4.34
N ILE A 106 6.71 8.04 4.91
CA ILE A 106 6.49 7.80 6.34
C ILE A 106 7.57 8.52 7.17
N ILE A 107 8.85 8.45 6.76
CA ILE A 107 9.93 9.17 7.45
C ILE A 107 9.67 10.68 7.44
N ILE A 108 9.35 11.25 6.28
CA ILE A 108 9.05 12.69 6.14
C ILE A 108 7.83 13.08 6.99
N GLY A 109 6.79 12.25 6.99
CA GLY A 109 5.59 12.45 7.80
C GLY A 109 5.90 12.45 9.29
N THR A 110 6.75 11.53 9.75
CA THR A 110 7.18 11.48 11.15
C THR A 110 8.03 12.70 11.53
N VAL A 111 8.96 13.14 10.68
CA VAL A 111 9.79 14.33 10.92
C VAL A 111 8.90 15.57 11.05
N LYS A 112 7.98 15.79 10.09
CA LYS A 112 7.06 16.93 10.14
C LYS A 112 6.11 16.89 11.33
N ALA A 113 5.65 15.69 11.73
CA ALA A 113 4.84 15.53 12.93
C ALA A 113 5.63 15.92 14.20
N SER A 114 6.94 15.67 14.25
CA SER A 114 7.80 16.10 15.36
C SER A 114 8.04 17.61 15.41
N GLU A 115 7.92 18.29 14.26
CA GLU A 115 7.99 19.76 14.15
C GLU A 115 6.62 20.43 14.42
N GLY A 116 5.56 19.66 14.68
CA GLY A 116 4.19 20.17 14.83
C GLY A 116 3.57 20.66 13.52
N LEU A 117 4.15 20.29 12.37
CA LEU A 117 3.68 20.71 11.05
C LEU A 117 2.76 19.66 10.43
N PRO A 118 1.60 20.08 9.85
CA PRO A 118 0.74 19.16 9.14
C PRO A 118 1.44 18.60 7.90
N TYR A 119 1.30 17.29 7.66
CA TYR A 119 1.83 16.62 6.47
C TYR A 119 0.76 15.82 5.76
N ASN A 120 0.53 16.19 4.50
CA ASN A 120 -0.31 15.43 3.59
C ASN A 120 0.57 14.54 2.72
N TYR A 121 0.29 13.25 2.75
CA TYR A 121 1.00 12.27 1.94
C TYR A 121 0.71 12.51 0.45
N PRO A 122 1.75 12.56 -0.41
CA PRO A 122 1.57 12.59 -1.86
C PRO A 122 0.73 11.40 -2.33
N PHE A 123 -0.13 11.61 -3.32
CA PHE A 123 -1.01 10.59 -3.93
C PHE A 123 -2.11 10.02 -3.01
N ALA A 124 -2.26 10.50 -1.77
CA ALA A 124 -3.35 10.04 -0.90
C ALA A 124 -4.71 10.61 -1.33
N ILE A 125 -5.66 9.73 -1.62
CA ILE A 125 -7.07 10.09 -1.85
C ILE A 125 -7.74 10.30 -0.48
N ARG A 126 -8.43 11.43 -0.31
CA ARG A 126 -9.10 11.79 0.96
C ARG A 126 -10.42 11.03 1.12
N PHE A 127 -10.35 9.81 1.64
CA PHE A 127 -11.53 9.01 2.00
C PHE A 127 -12.14 9.49 3.33
N LEU A 128 -11.28 9.73 4.31
CA LEU A 128 -11.64 10.26 5.62
C LEU A 128 -11.34 11.76 5.63
N ARG A 129 -12.38 12.56 5.87
CA ARG A 129 -12.29 14.02 6.00
C ARG A 129 -12.17 14.40 7.46
#